data_AF-A0A2E1HNH7-F1
#
_entry.id   AF-A0A2E1HNH7-F1
#
_cell.length_a   1.000
_cell.length_b   1.000
_cell.length_c   1.000
_cell.angle_alpha   90.00
_cell.angle_beta   90.00
_cell.angle_gamma   90.00
#
_symmetry.space_group_name_H-M   'P 1'
#
loop_
_entity.id
_entity.type
_entity.pdbx_description
1 polymer ?
#
loop_
_entity_poly.entity_id
_entity_poly.type
_entity_poly.pdbx_seq_one_letter_code
_entity_poly.pdbx_strand_id
1 'polypeptide(L)' 'MASKSLEEFASEGRKLPGAWIDTLPDELYNQVWDALNTDLPIGKIIITRWLHSEGYPDATQGKIAAILTRDRR' A
#
# COMPACT_ATOMS: atom_id res chain seq x y z
N MET A 1 5.78 -15.62 -29.93
CA MET A 1 5.94 -16.02 -28.51
C MET A 1 4.55 -16.17 -27.93
N ALA A 2 4.20 -17.32 -27.35
CA ALA A 2 2.89 -17.49 -26.71
C ALA A 2 2.87 -16.65 -25.42
N SER A 3 1.94 -15.70 -25.34
CA SER A 3 1.65 -14.98 -24.10
C SER A 3 1.02 -15.97 -23.13
N LYS A 4 1.55 -16.08 -21.91
CA LYS A 4 0.88 -16.80 -20.82
C LYS A 4 -0.48 -16.12 -20.54
N SER A 5 -1.46 -16.91 -20.12
CA SER A 5 -2.69 -16.36 -19.54
C SER A 5 -2.41 -15.67 -18.21
N LEU A 6 -3.30 -14.78 -17.77
CA LEU A 6 -3.14 -14.04 -16.52
C LEU A 6 -3.13 -15.00 -15.32
N GLU A 7 -3.92 -16.07 -15.40
CA GLU A 7 -4.05 -17.13 -14.40
C GLU A 7 -2.76 -17.97 -14.29
N GLU A 8 -2.15 -18.34 -15.44
CA GLU A 8 -0.84 -19.01 -15.47
C GLU A 8 0.26 -18.11 -14.90
N PHE A 9 0.23 -16.81 -15.21
CA PHE A 9 1.20 -15.87 -14.66
C PHE A 9 1.04 -15.67 -13.14
N ALA A 10 -0.19 -15.59 -12.63
CA ALA A 10 -0.47 -15.40 -11.21
C ALA A 10 -0.14 -16.66 -10.37
N SER A 11 -0.33 -17.85 -10.93
CA SER A 11 -0.03 -19.13 -10.26
C SER A 11 1.46 -19.43 -10.14
N GLU A 12 2.31 -18.76 -10.93
CA GLU A 12 3.78 -18.84 -10.81
C GLU A 12 4.35 -18.21 -9.53
N GLY A 13 3.49 -17.69 -8.66
CA GLY A 13 3.73 -17.73 -7.22
C GLY A 13 4.94 -16.94 -6.73
N ARG A 14 5.39 -15.90 -7.45
CA ARG A 14 6.25 -14.91 -6.84
C ARG A 14 5.37 -14.05 -5.93
N LYS A 15 5.47 -14.25 -4.61
CA LYS A 15 5.20 -13.15 -3.66
C LYS A 15 6.07 -12.00 -4.13
N LEU A 16 5.49 -11.02 -4.82
CA LEU A 16 6.23 -9.84 -5.27
C LEU A 16 6.79 -9.17 -4.01
N PRO A 17 8.12 -9.18 -3.79
CA PRO A 17 8.68 -8.47 -2.68
C PRO A 17 8.50 -6.96 -2.91
N GLY A 18 8.22 -6.23 -1.84
CA GLY A 18 8.35 -4.77 -1.85
C GLY A 18 7.21 -4.04 -2.54
N ALA A 19 5.97 -4.21 -2.07
CA ALA A 19 5.03 -3.13 -2.32
C ALA A 19 5.56 -1.88 -1.65
N TRP A 20 5.32 -0.73 -2.27
CA TRP A 20 5.81 0.56 -1.78
C TRP A 20 5.50 0.79 -0.29
N ILE A 21 4.36 0.31 0.20
CA ILE A 21 4.00 0.45 1.62
C ILE A 21 4.92 -0.32 2.55
N ASP A 22 5.53 -1.40 2.07
CA ASP A 22 6.50 -2.21 2.83
C ASP A 22 7.82 -1.46 3.01
N THR A 23 8.08 -0.40 2.22
CA THR A 23 9.27 0.46 2.37
C THR A 23 9.06 1.59 3.37
N LEU A 24 7.83 1.80 3.86
CA LEU A 24 7.57 2.81 4.89
C LEU A 24 8.14 2.37 6.24
N PRO A 25 8.73 3.29 7.03
CA PRO A 25 9.03 3.07 8.43
C PRO A 25 7.79 2.62 9.20
N ASP A 26 7.97 1.72 10.18
CA ASP A 26 6.85 1.11 10.90
C ASP A 26 5.95 2.15 11.59
N GLU A 27 6.52 3.24 12.10
CA GLU A 27 5.76 4.34 12.70
C GLU A 27 4.77 4.97 11.71
N LEU A 28 5.27 5.40 10.53
CA LEU A 28 4.43 6.00 9.50
C LEU A 28 3.42 4.99 8.94
N TYR A 29 3.86 3.76 8.70
CA TYR A 29 2.96 2.72 8.24
C TYR A 29 1.81 2.49 9.22
N ASN A 30 2.11 2.37 10.51
CA ASN A 30 1.12 2.12 11.55
C ASN A 30 0.17 3.29 11.71
N GLN A 31 0.64 4.54 11.62
CA GLN A 31 -0.24 5.70 11.61
C GLN A 31 -1.23 5.67 10.43
N VAL A 32 -0.76 5.31 9.24
CA VAL A 32 -1.66 5.17 8.08
C VAL A 32 -2.61 3.99 8.24
N TRP A 33 -2.12 2.86 8.74
CA TRP A 33 -2.93 1.68 8.99
C TRP A 33 -4.04 1.99 10.00
N ASP A 34 -3.69 2.61 11.12
CA ASP A 34 -4.64 3.02 12.17
C ASP A 34 -5.66 4.01 11.58
N ALA A 35 -5.22 5.03 10.83
CA ALA A 35 -6.09 6.02 10.18
C ALA A 35 -7.10 5.41 9.18
N LEU A 36 -6.78 4.27 8.58
CA LEU A 36 -7.65 3.56 7.63
C LEU A 36 -8.57 2.53 8.28
N ASN A 37 -8.22 2.04 9.48
CA ASN A 37 -8.91 0.95 10.18
C ASN A 37 -9.63 1.42 11.45
N THR A 38 -10.16 2.65 11.45
CA THR A 38 -11.03 3.17 12.51
C THR A 38 -12.50 3.20 12.09
N ASP A 39 -13.42 3.45 13.03
CA ASP A 39 -14.85 3.64 12.74
C ASP A 39 -15.13 4.86 11.83
N LEU A 40 -14.21 5.84 11.81
CA LEU A 40 -14.25 7.02 10.94
C LEU A 40 -12.91 7.16 10.19
N PRO A 41 -12.71 6.39 9.09
CA PRO A 41 -11.45 6.37 8.37
C PRO A 41 -11.09 7.73 7.77
N ILE A 42 -9.82 8.10 7.86
CA ILE A 42 -9.30 9.24 7.11
C ILE A 42 -9.25 8.87 5.62
N GLY A 43 -9.81 9.73 4.78
CA GLY A 43 -9.81 9.51 3.33
C GLY A 43 -8.39 9.40 2.76
N LYS A 44 -8.17 8.43 1.86
CA LYS A 44 -6.87 8.15 1.21
C LYS A 44 -6.24 9.39 0.55
N ILE A 45 -7.05 10.33 0.07
CA ILE A 45 -6.55 11.61 -0.48
C ILE A 45 -5.85 12.49 0.55
N ILE A 46 -6.37 12.54 1.79
CA ILE A 46 -5.77 13.30 2.88
C ILE A 46 -4.47 12.63 3.32
N ILE A 47 -4.51 11.31 3.49
CA ILE A 47 -3.32 10.50 3.81
C ILE A 47 -2.23 10.70 2.75
N THR A 48 -2.59 10.73 1.45
CA THR A 48 -1.64 10.99 0.36
C THR A 48 -0.97 12.35 0.53
N ARG A 49 -1.76 13.40 0.77
CA ARG A 49 -1.24 14.76 0.97
C ARG A 49 -0.34 14.88 2.19
N TRP A 50 -0.69 14.18 3.27
CA TRP A 50 0.14 14.14 4.47
C TRP A 50 1.46 13.40 4.22
N LEU A 51 1.44 12.23 3.58
CA LEU A 51 2.67 11.52 3.20
C LEU A 51 3.55 12.37 2.27
N HIS A 52 2.96 13.17 1.39
CA HIS A 52 3.72 14.13 0.58
C HIS A 52 4.44 15.18 1.45
N SER A 53 3.80 15.70 2.50
CA SER A 53 4.47 16.62 3.44
C SER A 53 5.54 15.94 4.30
N GLU A 54 5.44 14.63 4.53
CA GLU A 54 6.46 13.82 5.22
C GLU A 54 7.64 13.41 4.30
N GLY A 55 7.67 13.88 3.05
CA GLY A 55 8.77 13.59 2.10
C GLY A 55 8.58 12.37 1.21
N TYR A 56 7.34 11.87 1.07
CA TYR A 56 6.99 10.74 0.19
C TYR A 56 6.17 11.19 -1.03
N PRO A 57 6.73 12.00 -1.95
CA PRO A 57 5.99 12.62 -3.06
C PRO A 57 5.42 11.60 -4.06
N ASP A 58 5.96 10.38 -4.08
CA ASP A 58 5.53 9.30 -4.94
C ASP A 58 4.38 8.48 -4.34
N ALA A 59 3.90 8.83 -3.13
CA ALA A 59 2.72 8.23 -2.54
C ALA A 59 1.49 8.48 -3.42
N THR A 60 0.70 7.44 -3.64
CA THR A 60 -0.57 7.53 -4.39
C THR A 60 -1.67 6.83 -3.61
N GLN A 61 -2.93 7.17 -3.91
CA GLN A 61 -4.07 6.51 -3.29
C GLN A 61 -4.08 4.99 -3.55
N GLY A 62 -3.57 4.55 -4.71
CA GLY A 62 -3.41 3.13 -5.03
C GLY A 62 -2.36 2.42 -4.17
N LYS A 63 -1.22 3.08 -3.92
CA LYS A 63 -0.20 2.59 -2.99
C LYS A 63 -0.76 2.49 -1.56
N ILE A 64 -1.45 3.52 -1.09
CA ILE A 64 -2.10 3.52 0.23
C ILE A 64 -3.17 2.43 0.34
N ALA A 65 -3.94 2.18 -0.73
CA ALA A 65 -4.95 1.13 -0.73
C ALA A 65 -4.37 -0.26 -0.46
N ALA A 66 -3.10 -0.50 -0.77
CA ALA A 66 -2.43 -1.75 -0.47
C ALA A 66 -2.33 -2.02 1.05
N ILE A 67 -2.37 -0.99 1.91
CA ILE A 67 -2.30 -1.15 3.38
C ILE A 67 -3.46 -1.97 3.91
N LEU A 68 -4.65 -1.84 3.30
CA LEU A 68 -5.85 -2.60 3.68
C LEU A 68 -5.73 -4.12 3.41
N THR A 69 -4.69 -4.55 2.70
CA THR A 69 -4.42 -5.96 2.40
C THR A 69 -3.30 -6.53 3.26
N ARG A 70 -2.81 -5.77 4.25
CA ARG A 70 -1.76 -6.17 5.19
C ARG A 70 -2.23 -6.01 6.63
N ASP A 71 -1.58 -6.76 7.50
CA ASP A 71 -1.68 -6.59 8.94
C ASP A 71 -0.95 -5.32 9.41
N ARG A 72 -1.33 -4.87 10.60
CA ARG A 72 -0.59 -3.84 11.33
C ARG A 72 0.81 -4.35 11.68
N ARG A 73 1.80 -3.46 11.73
CA ARG A 73 3.19 -3.79 12.09
C ARG A 73 3.53 -3.45 13.53
#